data_AF-A0A1M4SIZ6-F1
#
_entry.id   AF-A0A1M4SIZ6-F1
#
_cell.length_a   1.000
_cell.length_b   1.000
_cell.length_c   1.000
_cell.angle_alpha   90.00
_cell.angle_beta   90.00
_cell.angle_gamma   90.00
#
_symmetry.space_group_name_H-M   'P 1'
#
loop_
_entity.id
_entity.type
_entity.pdbx_description
1 polymer ?
#
loop_
_entity_poly.entity_id
_entity_poly.type
_entity_poly.pdbx_seq_one_letter_code
_entity_poly.pdbx_strand_id
1 'polypeptide(L)'
;MKNIKSIIVLFLLFFSASSCGSKEDNEEVIVTPETGTFAKGADVSWITEMEASGKKFYNASGTAMEGMALLKSLGMNAVRLRVWVNPSDGWCNKADLLVKAKRAKSLNMRIMIDFHYSDSWADPGKQTKPAAWTSYNLSELKTAVANHTKDVLNELKSNSITPEWVQVGNETGNGMLWEDGKASVNMKNYAELSNAGYDAVKSVFPNAKVIIHLQNGYDNSLFRWLFDGLKNNGGKWDVIGMSLYPSATNWSAMNDQCLINMNDMVARYGSEVMVCEVGMSWDSSTACNSFLKDIIAKTKSVSNNKGIGVFYWEPEAYGGWKSYSLGAFDNSGKPTVALNAFND
;
A
#
# COMPACT_ATOMS: atom_id res chain seq x y z
N MET A 1 -76.51 -15.14 31.47
CA MET A 1 -77.15 -14.79 30.18
C MET A 1 -76.08 -14.70 29.11
N LYS A 2 -76.20 -15.48 28.02
CA LYS A 2 -75.41 -15.41 26.76
C LYS A 2 -73.87 -15.60 26.91
N ASN A 3 -73.13 -16.36 26.11
CA ASN A 3 -73.43 -17.22 24.94
C ASN A 3 -72.22 -18.21 24.78
N ILE A 4 -72.40 -19.51 24.51
CA ILE A 4 -72.27 -20.18 23.17
C ILE A 4 -70.83 -20.11 22.60
N LYS A 5 -70.15 -21.13 22.01
CA LYS A 5 -70.25 -22.60 21.74
C LYS A 5 -68.84 -23.01 21.18
N SER A 6 -68.38 -24.25 21.02
CA SER A 6 -68.82 -25.62 21.35
C SER A 6 -67.61 -26.58 21.29
N ILE A 7 -67.74 -27.79 21.83
CA ILE A 7 -66.84 -28.94 21.54
C ILE A 7 -67.20 -29.56 20.17
N ILE A 8 -66.22 -30.11 19.43
CA ILE A 8 -66.37 -31.38 18.65
C ILE A 8 -64.99 -31.99 18.34
N VAL A 9 -64.96 -33.33 18.38
CA VAL A 9 -63.83 -34.24 18.16
C VAL A 9 -63.51 -34.39 16.66
N LEU A 10 -62.25 -34.68 16.29
CA LEU A 10 -61.99 -35.48 15.09
C LEU A 10 -60.77 -36.42 15.21
N PHE A 11 -60.86 -37.53 14.49
CA PHE A 11 -60.01 -38.72 14.52
C PHE A 11 -58.65 -38.55 13.80
N LEU A 12 -57.71 -39.45 14.15
CA LEU A 12 -56.53 -39.72 13.32
C LEU A 12 -56.92 -40.32 11.97
N LEU A 13 -56.16 -39.98 10.93
CA LEU A 13 -56.00 -40.79 9.72
C LEU A 13 -54.57 -40.66 9.20
N PHE A 14 -53.89 -41.80 9.03
CA PHE A 14 -52.57 -41.88 8.42
C PHE A 14 -52.66 -41.60 6.92
N PHE A 15 -51.70 -40.85 6.37
CA PHE A 15 -51.34 -40.93 4.97
C PHE A 15 -49.82 -40.91 4.82
N SER A 16 -49.27 -41.99 4.28
CA SER A 16 -47.87 -42.10 3.85
C SER A 16 -47.71 -41.49 2.46
N ALA A 17 -46.74 -40.59 2.28
CA ALA A 17 -46.28 -40.18 0.96
C ALA A 17 -44.75 -40.03 0.99
N SER A 18 -44.06 -40.82 0.16
CA SER A 18 -42.62 -40.71 -0.03
C SER A 18 -42.28 -39.38 -0.68
N SER A 19 -41.26 -38.69 -0.16
CA SER A 19 -40.63 -37.56 -0.84
C SER A 19 -39.14 -37.85 -1.04
N CYS A 20 -38.63 -37.58 -2.24
CA CYS A 20 -37.24 -37.81 -2.59
C CYS A 20 -36.32 -36.90 -1.76
N GLY A 21 -35.28 -37.48 -1.15
CA GLY A 21 -34.15 -36.69 -0.65
C GLY A 21 -33.35 -36.13 -1.83
N SER A 22 -33.55 -34.85 -2.14
CA SER A 22 -32.60 -34.09 -2.95
C SER A 22 -31.27 -33.99 -2.21
N LYS A 23 -30.16 -34.24 -2.91
CA LYS A 23 -28.83 -33.98 -2.36
C LYS A 23 -28.69 -32.48 -2.11
N GLU A 24 -28.27 -32.12 -0.90
CA GLU A 24 -27.73 -30.79 -0.64
C GLU A 24 -26.30 -30.78 -1.17
N ASP A 25 -26.11 -30.18 -2.36
CA ASP A 25 -24.79 -29.80 -2.81
C ASP A 25 -24.33 -28.61 -1.94
N ASN A 26 -23.36 -28.87 -1.06
CA ASN A 26 -22.66 -27.81 -0.32
C ASN A 26 -21.81 -27.01 -1.32
N GLU A 27 -22.42 -26.01 -1.96
CA GLU A 27 -21.65 -24.96 -2.64
C GLU A 27 -20.80 -24.23 -1.58
N GLU A 28 -19.47 -24.33 -1.69
CA GLU A 28 -18.58 -23.44 -0.96
C GLU A 28 -18.95 -21.99 -1.34
N VAL A 29 -19.38 -21.21 -0.35
CA VAL A 29 -19.59 -19.78 -0.53
C VAL A 29 -18.24 -19.15 -0.84
N ILE A 30 -17.95 -18.97 -2.12
CA ILE A 30 -16.83 -18.14 -2.59
C ILE A 30 -17.15 -16.71 -2.16
N VAL A 31 -16.66 -16.34 -0.98
CA VAL A 31 -16.67 -14.95 -0.53
C VAL A 31 -15.72 -14.18 -1.45
N THR A 32 -16.26 -13.64 -2.55
CA THR A 32 -15.57 -12.60 -3.32
C THR A 32 -15.26 -11.45 -2.37
N PRO A 33 -13.99 -11.05 -2.21
CA PRO A 33 -13.64 -9.90 -1.38
C PRO A 33 -14.38 -8.66 -1.88
N GLU A 34 -14.92 -7.85 -0.97
CA GLU A 34 -15.51 -6.57 -1.33
C GLU A 34 -14.44 -5.68 -1.99
N THR A 35 -14.57 -5.50 -3.29
CA THR A 35 -13.88 -4.43 -4.02
C THR A 35 -14.45 -3.09 -3.54
N GLY A 36 -13.76 -2.39 -2.62
CA GLY A 36 -14.21 -1.07 -2.19
C GLY A 36 -13.76 -0.55 -0.81
N THR A 37 -13.00 -1.29 0.00
CA THR A 37 -12.60 -0.79 1.33
C THR A 37 -11.32 0.06 1.29
N PHE A 38 -11.37 1.25 1.90
CA PHE A 38 -10.24 2.20 1.98
C PHE A 38 -9.01 1.57 2.65
N ALA A 39 -7.82 1.78 2.07
CA ALA A 39 -6.58 1.24 2.62
C ALA A 39 -6.08 2.10 3.79
N LYS A 40 -6.05 1.46 4.97
CA LYS A 40 -5.46 1.96 6.21
C LYS A 40 -4.17 1.19 6.40
N GLY A 41 -3.06 1.73 5.89
CA GLY A 41 -1.84 0.96 5.66
C GLY A 41 -0.62 1.37 6.48
N ALA A 42 0.39 0.51 6.48
CA ALA A 42 1.74 0.83 6.93
C ALA A 42 2.80 0.24 5.98
N ASP A 43 3.85 0.99 5.64
CA ASP A 43 5.12 0.38 5.23
C ASP A 43 5.81 -0.16 6.48
N VAL A 44 6.20 -1.43 6.45
CA VAL A 44 6.78 -2.16 7.59
C VAL A 44 8.02 -2.93 7.16
N SER A 45 8.76 -2.39 6.19
CA SER A 45 9.80 -3.16 5.52
C SER A 45 11.08 -3.29 6.36
N TRP A 46 11.30 -2.47 7.39
CA TRP A 46 12.36 -2.74 8.38
C TRP A 46 12.01 -3.81 9.41
N ILE A 47 10.74 -4.25 9.53
CA ILE A 47 10.31 -5.13 10.63
C ILE A 47 11.20 -6.37 10.83
N THR A 48 11.64 -7.02 9.75
CA THR A 48 12.50 -8.22 9.80
C THR A 48 13.93 -7.90 10.25
N GLU A 49 14.47 -6.75 9.84
CA GLU A 49 15.78 -6.26 10.28
C GLU A 49 15.74 -5.82 11.75
N MET A 50 14.67 -5.13 12.15
CA MET A 50 14.45 -4.72 13.53
C MET A 50 14.36 -5.93 14.47
N GLU A 51 13.56 -6.93 14.12
CA GLU A 51 13.45 -8.18 14.88
C GLU A 51 14.78 -8.94 14.94
N ALA A 52 15.53 -9.00 13.83
CA ALA A 52 16.86 -9.60 13.80
C ALA A 52 17.87 -8.86 14.70
N SER A 53 17.72 -7.54 14.87
CA SER A 53 18.50 -6.75 15.85
C SER A 53 18.03 -6.89 17.31
N GLY A 54 16.98 -7.69 17.57
CA GLY A 54 16.42 -7.91 18.91
C GLY A 54 15.38 -6.88 19.36
N LYS A 55 14.89 -6.00 18.47
CA LYS A 55 13.75 -5.10 18.75
C LYS A 55 12.49 -5.94 18.99
N LYS A 56 11.57 -5.38 19.79
CA LYS A 56 10.27 -6.00 20.13
C LYS A 56 9.20 -4.94 20.15
N PHE A 57 8.01 -5.31 19.71
CA PHE A 57 6.86 -4.42 19.65
C PHE A 57 5.88 -4.79 20.76
N TYR A 58 5.30 -3.79 21.42
CA TYR A 58 4.42 -3.97 22.57
C TYR A 58 3.11 -3.21 22.34
N ASN A 59 2.00 -3.80 22.76
CA ASN A 59 0.73 -3.07 22.83
C ASN A 59 0.74 -2.05 23.99
N ALA A 60 -0.33 -1.27 24.12
CA ALA A 60 -0.46 -0.26 25.18
C ALA A 60 -0.24 -0.85 26.60
N SER A 61 -0.74 -2.06 26.88
CA SER A 61 -0.56 -2.76 28.16
C SER A 61 0.85 -3.32 28.39
N GLY A 62 1.78 -3.19 27.43
CA GLY A 62 3.14 -3.72 27.56
C GLY A 62 3.29 -5.21 27.23
N THR A 63 2.27 -5.81 26.60
CA THR A 63 2.33 -7.19 26.10
C THR A 63 3.04 -7.21 24.76
N ALA A 64 4.07 -8.06 24.62
CA ALA A 64 4.79 -8.22 23.36
C ALA A 64 3.89 -8.83 22.28
N MET A 65 3.98 -8.32 21.05
CA MET A 65 3.23 -8.78 19.89
C MET A 65 4.13 -8.82 18.65
N GLU A 66 3.76 -9.62 17.66
CA GLU A 66 4.31 -9.51 16.31
C GLU A 66 3.85 -8.18 15.69
N GLY A 67 4.75 -7.46 15.00
CA GLY A 67 4.52 -6.05 14.65
C GLY A 67 3.38 -5.83 13.66
N MET A 68 3.20 -6.67 12.64
CA MET A 68 2.08 -6.55 11.71
C MET A 68 0.73 -6.84 12.39
N ALA A 69 0.67 -7.83 13.27
CA ALA A 69 -0.51 -8.16 14.07
C ALA A 69 -0.87 -7.02 15.05
N LEU A 70 0.14 -6.37 15.64
CA LEU A 70 -0.06 -5.17 16.46
C LEU A 70 -0.65 -4.03 15.62
N LEU A 71 -0.06 -3.70 14.47
CA LEU A 71 -0.57 -2.67 13.58
C LEU A 71 -1.99 -2.98 13.07
N LYS A 72 -2.28 -4.26 12.75
CA LYS A 72 -3.63 -4.71 12.43
C LYS A 72 -4.63 -4.51 13.58
N SER A 73 -4.20 -4.73 14.83
CA SER A 73 -5.04 -4.44 16.01
C SER A 73 -5.30 -2.95 16.26
N LEU A 74 -4.54 -2.07 15.57
CA LEU A 74 -4.73 -0.61 15.53
C LEU A 74 -5.51 -0.16 14.28
N GLY A 75 -6.31 -1.06 13.69
CA GLY A 75 -7.24 -0.76 12.59
C GLY A 75 -6.63 -0.73 11.19
N MET A 76 -5.33 -1.02 11.05
CA MET A 76 -4.69 -1.14 9.74
C MET A 76 -5.10 -2.43 9.02
N ASN A 77 -5.32 -2.34 7.71
CA ASN A 77 -5.82 -3.41 6.85
C ASN A 77 -4.93 -3.69 5.62
N ALA A 78 -3.81 -2.98 5.49
CA ALA A 78 -2.86 -3.14 4.39
C ALA A 78 -1.40 -2.98 4.87
N VAL A 79 -0.46 -3.58 4.16
CA VAL A 79 0.98 -3.33 4.28
C VAL A 79 1.56 -2.88 2.95
N ARG A 80 2.57 -2.01 3.01
CA ARG A 80 3.48 -1.69 1.90
C ARG A 80 4.82 -2.33 2.18
N LEU A 81 5.41 -2.92 1.15
CA LEU A 81 6.68 -3.65 1.25
C LEU A 81 7.60 -3.26 0.11
N ARG A 82 8.70 -2.56 0.41
CA ARG A 82 9.71 -2.20 -0.59
C ARG A 82 10.60 -3.37 -0.97
N VAL A 83 11.03 -3.38 -2.23
CA VAL A 83 11.98 -4.33 -2.80
C VAL A 83 13.12 -3.61 -3.52
N TRP A 84 14.34 -4.01 -3.17
CA TRP A 84 15.61 -3.59 -3.76
C TRP A 84 16.20 -4.73 -4.59
N VAL A 85 17.07 -4.41 -5.55
CA VAL A 85 17.56 -5.38 -6.53
C VAL A 85 18.65 -6.28 -5.92
N ASN A 86 19.78 -5.71 -5.50
CA ASN A 86 20.91 -6.45 -4.89
C ASN A 86 21.44 -5.73 -3.62
N PRO A 87 20.64 -5.61 -2.54
CA PRO A 87 21.13 -5.10 -1.26
C PRO A 87 22.30 -5.92 -0.72
N SER A 88 23.35 -5.24 -0.25
CA SER A 88 24.56 -5.88 0.28
C SER A 88 24.36 -6.60 1.62
N ASP A 89 23.37 -6.17 2.41
CA ASP A 89 22.98 -6.74 3.71
C ASP A 89 21.80 -7.72 3.60
N GLY A 90 21.23 -7.88 2.39
CA GLY A 90 20.11 -8.76 2.10
C GLY A 90 18.73 -8.22 2.47
N TRP A 91 18.63 -7.13 3.25
CA TRP A 91 17.35 -6.55 3.64
C TRP A 91 16.65 -5.93 2.43
N CYS A 92 15.33 -6.08 2.37
CA CYS A 92 14.49 -5.69 1.23
C CYS A 92 14.82 -6.39 -0.11
N ASN A 93 15.61 -7.47 -0.15
CA ASN A 93 15.68 -8.31 -1.36
C ASN A 93 14.40 -9.16 -1.55
N LYS A 94 14.31 -9.88 -2.67
CA LYS A 94 13.18 -10.79 -2.98
C LYS A 94 12.89 -11.82 -1.87
N ALA A 95 13.90 -12.36 -1.19
CA ALA A 95 13.73 -13.37 -0.16
C ALA A 95 13.18 -12.78 1.15
N ASP A 96 13.71 -11.63 1.59
CA ASP A 96 13.20 -10.88 2.74
C ASP A 96 11.80 -10.32 2.48
N LEU A 97 11.53 -9.83 1.26
CA LEU A 97 10.19 -9.46 0.81
C LEU A 97 9.21 -10.62 0.97
N LEU A 98 9.58 -11.83 0.54
CA LEU A 98 8.72 -13.01 0.63
C LEU A 98 8.39 -13.38 2.10
N VAL A 99 9.34 -13.22 3.03
CA VAL A 99 9.10 -13.44 4.46
C VAL A 99 8.03 -12.47 4.98
N LYS A 100 8.16 -11.18 4.67
CA LYS A 100 7.19 -10.14 5.07
C LYS A 100 5.82 -10.35 4.41
N ALA A 101 5.79 -10.66 3.12
CA ALA A 101 4.56 -10.90 2.37
C ALA A 101 3.79 -12.15 2.87
N LYS A 102 4.50 -13.20 3.32
CA LYS A 102 3.88 -14.37 3.97
C LYS A 102 3.20 -14.02 5.30
N ARG A 103 3.81 -13.18 6.12
CA ARG A 103 3.21 -12.68 7.38
C ARG A 103 1.94 -11.87 7.09
N ALA A 104 2.02 -10.90 6.19
CA ALA A 104 0.88 -10.09 5.77
C ALA A 104 -0.29 -10.95 5.25
N LYS A 105 -0.01 -11.96 4.43
CA LYS A 105 -1.02 -12.93 3.97
C LYS A 105 -1.63 -13.74 5.12
N SER A 106 -0.83 -14.27 6.05
CA SER A 106 -1.38 -15.01 7.21
C SER A 106 -2.26 -14.15 8.12
N LEU A 107 -2.02 -12.84 8.14
CA LEU A 107 -2.84 -11.85 8.85
C LEU A 107 -4.01 -11.33 8.01
N ASN A 108 -4.23 -11.84 6.79
CA ASN A 108 -5.24 -11.33 5.85
C ASN A 108 -5.15 -9.80 5.68
N MET A 109 -3.94 -9.27 5.54
CA MET A 109 -3.67 -7.87 5.20
C MET A 109 -3.43 -7.75 3.70
N ARG A 110 -3.92 -6.66 3.12
CA ARG A 110 -3.77 -6.32 1.70
C ARG A 110 -2.34 -5.85 1.44
N ILE A 111 -1.77 -6.11 0.27
CA ILE A 111 -0.33 -5.95 0.02
C ILE A 111 -0.08 -4.99 -1.13
N MET A 112 0.71 -3.95 -0.87
CA MET A 112 1.42 -3.15 -1.87
C MET A 112 2.89 -3.61 -1.94
N ILE A 113 3.41 -3.82 -3.15
CA ILE A 113 4.84 -4.02 -3.39
C ILE A 113 5.42 -2.74 -3.99
N ASP A 114 6.54 -2.25 -3.47
CA ASP A 114 7.18 -1.02 -3.93
C ASP A 114 8.56 -1.31 -4.53
N PHE A 115 8.68 -1.24 -5.86
CA PHE A 115 9.94 -1.47 -6.55
C PHE A 115 10.78 -0.20 -6.60
N HIS A 116 11.86 -0.14 -5.82
CA HIS A 116 12.80 0.98 -5.87
C HIS A 116 13.64 1.02 -7.17
N TYR A 117 13.81 -0.13 -7.85
CA TYR A 117 14.76 -0.31 -8.95
C TYR A 117 16.18 0.21 -8.65
N SER A 118 16.64 -0.03 -7.42
CA SER A 118 17.96 0.32 -6.90
C SER A 118 18.44 -0.79 -5.95
N ASP A 119 19.74 -0.85 -5.67
CA ASP A 119 20.31 -1.75 -4.65
C ASP A 119 20.15 -1.19 -3.22
N SER A 120 19.61 0.03 -3.09
CA SER A 120 19.42 0.74 -1.81
C SER A 120 18.25 1.73 -1.92
N TRP A 121 18.09 2.61 -0.92
CA TRP A 121 17.16 3.73 -0.97
C TRP A 121 17.16 4.46 -2.32
N ALA A 122 15.94 4.67 -2.83
CA ALA A 122 15.61 5.45 -4.00
C ALA A 122 14.61 6.52 -3.54
N ASP A 123 14.93 7.77 -3.81
CA ASP A 123 14.28 8.96 -3.23
C ASP A 123 14.43 10.16 -4.20
N PRO A 124 13.85 11.34 -3.92
CA PRO A 124 13.90 12.51 -4.81
C PRO A 124 15.29 13.09 -5.05
N GLY A 125 16.26 12.79 -4.20
CA GLY A 125 17.67 13.18 -4.36
C GLY A 125 18.52 12.08 -5.00
N LYS A 126 18.04 10.83 -5.02
CA LYS A 126 18.84 9.66 -5.39
C LYS A 126 17.99 8.58 -6.07
N GLN A 127 18.17 8.39 -7.38
CA GLN A 127 17.57 7.29 -8.15
C GLN A 127 18.68 6.43 -8.81
N THR A 128 19.64 5.98 -8.01
CA THR A 128 20.85 5.28 -8.47
C THR A 128 20.54 3.93 -9.12
N LYS A 129 21.07 3.69 -10.33
CA LYS A 129 20.99 2.38 -10.98
C LYS A 129 21.65 1.29 -10.11
N PRO A 130 21.08 0.06 -10.03
CA PRO A 130 21.76 -1.10 -9.48
C PRO A 130 23.15 -1.28 -10.09
N ALA A 131 24.12 -1.75 -9.30
CA ALA A 131 25.51 -1.94 -9.75
C ALA A 131 25.58 -2.79 -11.03
N ALA A 132 24.77 -3.86 -11.09
CA ALA A 132 24.66 -4.76 -12.24
C ALA A 132 24.08 -4.11 -13.51
N TRP A 133 23.43 -2.94 -13.41
CA TRP A 133 22.77 -2.24 -14.52
C TRP A 133 23.48 -0.92 -14.89
N THR A 134 24.62 -0.63 -14.28
CA THR A 134 25.36 0.64 -14.49
C THR A 134 25.76 0.87 -15.94
N SER A 135 26.21 -0.18 -16.63
CA SER A 135 26.61 -0.17 -18.05
C SER A 135 25.45 -0.34 -19.04
N TYR A 136 24.23 -0.60 -18.57
CA TYR A 136 23.10 -0.90 -19.46
C TYR A 136 22.61 0.36 -20.19
N ASN A 137 22.34 0.20 -21.48
CA ASN A 137 21.60 1.18 -22.28
C ASN A 137 20.09 1.10 -22.03
N LEU A 138 19.31 2.06 -22.53
CA LEU A 138 17.86 2.13 -22.31
C LEU A 138 17.09 0.83 -22.64
N SER A 139 17.48 0.10 -23.70
CA SER A 139 16.82 -1.17 -24.06
C SER A 139 17.10 -2.28 -23.05
N GLU A 140 18.34 -2.34 -22.57
CA GLU A 140 18.78 -3.27 -21.53
C GLU A 140 18.15 -2.92 -20.18
N LEU A 141 18.06 -1.63 -19.83
CA LEU A 141 17.37 -1.15 -18.63
C LEU A 141 15.87 -1.49 -18.63
N LYS A 142 15.16 -1.30 -19.74
CA LYS A 142 13.75 -1.73 -19.87
C LYS A 142 13.59 -3.24 -19.67
N THR A 143 14.51 -4.02 -20.24
CA THR A 143 14.55 -5.48 -20.07
C THR A 143 14.83 -5.85 -18.61
N ALA A 144 15.76 -5.17 -17.94
CA ALA A 144 16.12 -5.40 -16.54
C ALA A 144 14.98 -5.07 -15.58
N VAL A 145 14.32 -3.91 -15.76
CA VAL A 145 13.10 -3.52 -15.03
C VAL A 145 12.02 -4.59 -15.18
N ALA A 146 11.70 -4.98 -16.42
CA ALA A 146 10.65 -5.96 -16.69
C ALA A 146 10.97 -7.34 -16.09
N ASN A 147 12.24 -7.77 -16.16
CA ASN A 147 12.68 -9.06 -15.63
C ASN A 147 12.67 -9.08 -14.10
N HIS A 148 13.20 -8.05 -13.43
CA HIS A 148 13.19 -7.96 -11.97
C HIS A 148 11.75 -7.90 -11.42
N THR A 149 10.89 -7.11 -12.06
CA THR A 149 9.46 -7.02 -11.71
C THR A 149 8.77 -8.38 -11.84
N LYS A 150 8.98 -9.10 -12.96
CA LYS A 150 8.41 -10.44 -13.17
C LYS A 150 8.97 -11.47 -12.19
N ASP A 151 10.27 -11.45 -11.90
CA ASP A 151 10.92 -12.42 -11.01
C ASP A 151 10.35 -12.32 -9.58
N VAL A 152 10.28 -11.10 -9.04
CA VAL A 152 9.71 -10.85 -7.71
C VAL A 152 8.20 -11.18 -7.66
N LEU A 153 7.43 -10.77 -8.66
CA LEU A 153 5.99 -11.04 -8.68
C LEU A 153 5.65 -12.52 -8.91
N ASN A 154 6.44 -13.25 -9.69
CA ASN A 154 6.24 -14.69 -9.85
C ASN A 154 6.60 -15.47 -8.57
N GLU A 155 7.57 -15.01 -7.77
CA GLU A 155 7.85 -15.56 -6.44
C GLU A 155 6.67 -15.35 -5.48
N LEU A 156 6.01 -14.19 -5.51
CA LEU A 156 4.76 -14.01 -4.75
C LEU A 156 3.65 -14.94 -5.27
N LYS A 157 3.49 -15.04 -6.59
CA LYS A 157 2.46 -15.86 -7.25
C LYS A 157 2.62 -17.35 -6.96
N SER A 158 3.84 -17.89 -6.96
CA SER A 158 4.13 -19.29 -6.64
C SER A 158 3.80 -19.64 -5.18
N ASN A 159 3.89 -18.67 -4.28
CA ASN A 159 3.49 -18.77 -2.88
C ASN A 159 2.00 -18.39 -2.64
N SER A 160 1.22 -18.27 -3.72
CA SER A 160 -0.19 -17.86 -3.75
C SER A 160 -0.45 -16.52 -3.03
N ILE A 161 0.49 -15.58 -3.13
CA ILE A 161 0.35 -14.21 -2.62
C ILE A 161 0.02 -13.31 -3.81
N THR A 162 -1.08 -12.56 -3.71
CA THR A 162 -1.51 -11.59 -4.73
C THR A 162 -1.39 -10.19 -4.15
N PRO A 163 -0.53 -9.31 -4.70
CA PRO A 163 -0.54 -7.90 -4.34
C PRO A 163 -1.74 -7.20 -4.96
N GLU A 164 -2.36 -6.29 -4.21
CA GLU A 164 -3.45 -5.42 -4.69
C GLU A 164 -2.87 -4.21 -5.44
N TRP A 165 -1.70 -3.74 -5.02
CA TRP A 165 -0.99 -2.63 -5.64
C TRP A 165 0.49 -2.95 -5.89
N VAL A 166 1.06 -2.36 -6.95
CA VAL A 166 2.50 -2.40 -7.21
C VAL A 166 2.99 -1.02 -7.64
N GLN A 167 3.96 -0.44 -6.95
CA GLN A 167 4.63 0.78 -7.42
C GLN A 167 5.73 0.44 -8.43
N VAL A 168 5.81 1.23 -9.51
CA VAL A 168 6.91 1.17 -10.48
C VAL A 168 7.81 2.38 -10.21
N GLY A 169 8.75 2.19 -9.29
CA GLY A 169 9.60 3.24 -8.74
C GLY A 169 9.05 3.84 -7.44
N ASN A 170 9.96 4.24 -6.55
CA ASN A 170 9.65 5.00 -5.33
C ASN A 170 10.01 6.48 -5.50
N GLU A 171 9.10 7.39 -5.10
CA GLU A 171 9.26 8.85 -5.16
C GLU A 171 9.89 9.38 -6.47
N THR A 172 9.37 8.94 -7.61
CA THR A 172 9.94 9.19 -8.95
C THR A 172 9.60 10.56 -9.53
N GLY A 173 9.52 11.60 -8.70
CA GLY A 173 9.19 12.97 -9.12
C GLY A 173 10.21 13.62 -10.07
N ASN A 174 11.34 12.97 -10.35
CA ASN A 174 12.18 13.29 -11.52
C ASN A 174 12.63 12.02 -12.27
N GLY A 175 11.74 11.04 -12.38
CA GLY A 175 12.01 9.75 -13.00
C GLY A 175 12.78 8.77 -12.10
N MET A 176 13.36 7.73 -12.69
CA MET A 176 14.11 6.66 -12.01
C MET A 176 15.33 6.22 -12.82
N LEU A 177 16.21 5.38 -12.25
CA LEU A 177 17.38 4.82 -12.96
C LEU A 177 18.25 5.90 -13.65
N TRP A 178 18.72 6.86 -12.86
CA TRP A 178 19.41 8.04 -13.39
C TRP A 178 20.81 7.72 -13.96
N GLU A 179 21.27 8.45 -14.97
CA GLU A 179 20.59 9.57 -15.64
C GLU A 179 19.65 9.13 -16.79
N ASP A 180 19.72 7.86 -17.24
CA ASP A 180 19.00 7.34 -18.41
C ASP A 180 17.47 7.55 -18.35
N GLY A 181 16.86 7.31 -17.19
CA GLY A 181 15.43 7.46 -16.94
C GLY A 181 15.05 8.73 -16.17
N LYS A 182 15.91 9.76 -16.15
CA LYS A 182 15.63 11.02 -15.45
C LYS A 182 14.67 11.90 -16.26
N ALA A 183 13.51 12.20 -15.69
CA ALA A 183 12.39 12.81 -16.43
C ALA A 183 12.72 14.22 -16.96
N SER A 184 13.52 15.01 -16.23
CA SER A 184 13.99 16.34 -16.63
C SER A 184 15.06 16.32 -17.73
N VAL A 185 15.70 15.17 -17.96
CA VAL A 185 16.66 14.97 -19.06
C VAL A 185 15.96 14.38 -20.28
N ASN A 186 15.14 13.33 -20.07
CA ASN A 186 14.37 12.70 -21.11
C ASN A 186 13.11 12.02 -20.56
N MET A 187 11.99 12.77 -20.58
CA MET A 187 10.66 12.29 -20.18
C MET A 187 10.21 11.05 -20.96
N LYS A 188 10.62 10.89 -22.23
CA LYS A 188 10.28 9.71 -23.03
C LYS A 188 10.96 8.46 -22.48
N ASN A 189 12.25 8.53 -22.15
CA ASN A 189 12.97 7.41 -21.55
C ASN A 189 12.33 6.97 -20.23
N TYR A 190 11.96 7.94 -19.37
CA TYR A 190 11.24 7.65 -18.14
C TYR A 190 9.90 6.93 -18.41
N ALA A 191 9.08 7.44 -19.35
CA ALA A 191 7.83 6.78 -19.74
C ALA A 191 8.04 5.36 -20.30
N GLU A 192 9.07 5.12 -21.13
CA GLU A 192 9.38 3.79 -21.64
C GLU A 192 9.84 2.81 -20.55
N LEU A 193 10.58 3.29 -19.54
CA LEU A 193 10.99 2.50 -18.36
C LEU A 193 9.82 2.19 -17.44
N SER A 194 8.97 3.19 -17.13
CA SER A 194 7.75 2.99 -16.34
C SER A 194 6.77 2.03 -17.02
N ASN A 195 6.64 2.11 -18.36
CA ASN A 195 5.84 1.18 -19.13
C ASN A 195 6.39 -0.26 -19.07
N ALA A 196 7.71 -0.45 -19.08
CA ALA A 196 8.31 -1.78 -18.93
C ALA A 196 7.99 -2.41 -17.57
N GLY A 197 7.94 -1.60 -16.50
CA GLY A 197 7.45 -2.02 -15.18
C GLY A 197 5.95 -2.32 -15.19
N TYR A 198 5.12 -1.41 -15.70
CA TYR A 198 3.66 -1.58 -15.79
C TYR A 198 3.28 -2.87 -16.54
N ASP A 199 3.82 -3.07 -17.75
CA ASP A 199 3.52 -4.23 -18.57
C ASP A 199 4.03 -5.54 -17.92
N ALA A 200 5.13 -5.47 -17.18
CA ALA A 200 5.62 -6.59 -16.37
C ALA A 200 4.67 -6.94 -15.22
N VAL A 201 4.17 -5.95 -14.45
CA VAL A 201 3.14 -6.18 -13.42
C VAL A 201 1.91 -6.85 -14.03
N LYS A 202 1.33 -6.24 -15.08
CA LYS A 202 0.11 -6.75 -15.72
C LYS A 202 0.28 -8.14 -16.32
N SER A 203 1.48 -8.52 -16.75
CA SER A 203 1.77 -9.87 -17.26
C SER A 203 1.71 -10.97 -16.18
N VAL A 204 1.94 -10.63 -14.90
CA VAL A 204 1.91 -11.58 -13.78
C VAL A 204 0.59 -11.49 -13.00
N PHE A 205 0.15 -10.27 -12.70
CA PHE A 205 -1.08 -9.95 -11.98
C PHE A 205 -1.89 -8.88 -12.75
N PRO A 206 -2.75 -9.27 -13.72
CA PRO A 206 -3.53 -8.33 -14.53
C PRO A 206 -4.39 -7.36 -13.70
N ASN A 207 -4.88 -7.82 -12.55
CA ASN A 207 -5.77 -7.07 -11.66
C ASN A 207 -5.04 -6.20 -10.62
N ALA A 208 -3.72 -6.35 -10.45
CA ALA A 208 -2.96 -5.51 -9.52
C ALA A 208 -2.89 -4.08 -10.08
N LYS A 209 -3.16 -3.08 -9.23
CA LYS A 209 -3.16 -1.68 -9.63
C LYS A 209 -1.74 -1.12 -9.60
N VAL A 210 -1.28 -0.60 -10.73
CA VAL A 210 0.07 -0.04 -10.88
C VAL A 210 0.07 1.42 -10.45
N ILE A 211 0.91 1.73 -9.47
CA ILE A 211 1.12 3.07 -8.92
C ILE A 211 2.37 3.69 -9.55
N ILE A 212 2.27 4.96 -9.95
CA ILE A 212 3.42 5.85 -10.09
C ILE A 212 3.37 6.82 -8.91
N HIS A 213 4.40 6.79 -8.07
CA HIS A 213 4.43 7.44 -6.76
C HIS A 213 5.48 8.54 -6.70
N LEU A 214 5.07 9.75 -6.29
CA LEU A 214 5.94 10.93 -6.17
C LEU A 214 5.91 11.49 -4.74
N GLN A 215 7.00 12.16 -4.39
CA GLN A 215 7.13 13.01 -3.20
C GLN A 215 6.23 14.25 -3.25
N ASN A 216 6.13 14.96 -2.13
CA ASN A 216 5.54 16.30 -2.04
C ASN A 216 4.09 16.38 -2.57
N GLY A 217 3.17 15.60 -2.01
CA GLY A 217 1.75 15.59 -2.41
C GLY A 217 1.04 16.96 -2.37
N TYR A 218 1.62 17.96 -1.69
CA TYR A 218 1.14 19.35 -1.70
C TYR A 218 1.54 20.16 -2.97
N ASP A 219 2.54 19.71 -3.73
CA ASP A 219 3.04 20.39 -4.94
C ASP A 219 2.32 19.90 -6.20
N ASN A 220 1.18 20.52 -6.51
CA ASN A 220 0.43 20.23 -7.73
C ASN A 220 1.22 20.54 -9.03
N SER A 221 2.24 21.40 -9.00
CA SER A 221 3.01 21.75 -10.19
C SER A 221 3.93 20.61 -10.61
N LEU A 222 4.61 19.99 -9.64
CA LEU A 222 5.40 18.77 -9.82
C LEU A 222 4.57 17.64 -10.44
N PHE A 223 3.40 17.37 -9.86
CA PHE A 223 2.50 16.31 -10.32
C PHE A 223 1.99 16.56 -11.73
N ARG A 224 1.50 17.78 -12.04
CA ARG A 224 1.07 18.13 -13.40
C ARG A 224 2.20 17.97 -14.41
N TRP A 225 3.39 18.50 -14.11
CA TRP A 225 4.54 18.42 -15.02
C TRP A 225 4.90 16.97 -15.37
N LEU A 226 5.01 16.10 -14.35
CA LEU A 226 5.40 14.72 -14.57
C LEU A 226 4.30 13.91 -15.27
N PHE A 227 3.04 14.00 -14.83
CA PHE A 227 1.95 13.19 -15.38
C PHE A 227 1.46 13.68 -16.75
N ASP A 228 1.51 14.98 -17.06
CA ASP A 228 1.33 15.47 -18.43
C ASP A 228 2.49 14.98 -19.31
N GLY A 229 3.72 14.99 -18.79
CA GLY A 229 4.90 14.43 -19.45
C GLY A 229 4.78 12.95 -19.78
N LEU A 230 4.37 12.12 -18.81
CA LEU A 230 4.10 10.69 -18.99
C LEU A 230 2.96 10.48 -20.01
N LYS A 231 1.83 11.16 -19.86
CA LYS A 231 0.67 11.07 -20.79
C LYS A 231 1.09 11.34 -22.24
N ASN A 232 1.84 12.41 -22.46
CA ASN A 232 2.30 12.83 -23.79
C ASN A 232 3.35 11.88 -24.39
N ASN A 233 3.97 11.01 -23.59
CA ASN A 233 4.91 9.97 -24.04
C ASN A 233 4.31 8.55 -23.96
N GLY A 234 2.99 8.41 -23.80
CA GLY A 234 2.31 7.11 -23.77
C GLY A 234 2.54 6.30 -22.50
N GLY A 235 2.85 6.96 -21.39
CA GLY A 235 3.00 6.35 -20.06
C GLY A 235 1.70 5.69 -19.58
N LYS A 236 1.84 4.60 -18.81
CA LYS A 236 0.76 3.77 -18.28
C LYS A 236 0.80 3.73 -16.75
N TRP A 237 -0.33 3.96 -16.11
CA TRP A 237 -0.53 3.83 -14.66
C TRP A 237 -2.03 3.66 -14.37
N ASP A 238 -2.35 3.07 -13.22
CA ASP A 238 -3.75 2.97 -12.73
C ASP A 238 -4.01 3.99 -11.61
N VAL A 239 -3.00 4.21 -10.75
CA VAL A 239 -3.08 5.02 -9.53
C VAL A 239 -1.93 6.04 -9.52
N ILE A 240 -2.23 7.25 -9.02
CA ILE A 240 -1.24 8.29 -8.74
C ILE A 240 -0.95 8.30 -7.23
N GLY A 241 0.28 7.95 -6.87
CA GLY A 241 0.75 7.87 -5.48
C GLY A 241 1.41 9.17 -5.00
N MET A 242 1.21 9.53 -3.73
CA MET A 242 1.75 10.75 -3.11
C MET A 242 2.43 10.46 -1.76
N SER A 243 3.54 11.14 -1.45
CA SER A 243 4.08 11.24 -0.09
C SER A 243 3.68 12.56 0.59
N LEU A 244 3.44 12.55 1.90
CA LEU A 244 3.17 13.76 2.67
C LEU A 244 3.79 13.70 4.08
N TYR A 245 4.88 14.46 4.29
CA TYR A 245 5.64 14.51 5.54
C TYR A 245 5.63 15.93 6.16
N PRO A 246 4.57 16.32 6.88
CA PRO A 246 4.48 17.63 7.51
C PRO A 246 5.09 17.68 8.91
N SER A 247 5.22 18.89 9.44
CA SER A 247 5.50 19.18 10.85
C SER A 247 4.20 19.47 11.63
N ALA A 248 4.31 19.53 12.95
CA ALA A 248 3.22 19.94 13.84
C ALA A 248 2.64 21.35 13.52
N THR A 249 3.37 22.21 12.81
CA THR A 249 2.97 23.60 12.53
C THR A 249 2.41 23.84 11.13
N ASN A 250 2.59 22.93 10.17
CA ASN A 250 2.17 23.13 8.77
C ASN A 250 1.24 22.03 8.20
N TRP A 251 0.98 20.95 8.94
CA TRP A 251 0.22 19.79 8.45
C TRP A 251 -1.17 20.12 7.89
N SER A 252 -1.90 21.07 8.49
CA SER A 252 -3.26 21.41 8.04
C SER A 252 -3.24 21.99 6.61
N ALA A 253 -2.34 22.95 6.36
CA ALA A 253 -2.17 23.56 5.05
C ALA A 253 -1.65 22.55 4.01
N MET A 254 -0.71 21.69 4.39
CA MET A 254 -0.20 20.63 3.52
C MET A 254 -1.28 19.59 3.17
N ASN A 255 -2.18 19.28 4.10
CA ASN A 255 -3.33 18.40 3.84
C ASN A 255 -4.35 19.06 2.91
N ASP A 256 -4.66 20.35 3.07
CA ASP A 256 -5.53 21.10 2.14
C ASP A 256 -4.95 21.12 0.72
N GLN A 257 -3.65 21.40 0.60
CA GLN A 257 -2.94 21.39 -0.68
C GLN A 257 -2.91 19.99 -1.31
N CYS A 258 -2.71 18.94 -0.51
CA CYS A 258 -2.76 17.56 -0.97
C CYS A 258 -4.16 17.17 -1.47
N LEU A 259 -5.23 17.59 -0.79
CA LEU A 259 -6.61 17.38 -1.29
C LEU A 259 -6.86 18.08 -2.62
N ILE A 260 -6.38 19.31 -2.80
CA ILE A 260 -6.49 20.05 -4.06
C ILE A 260 -5.73 19.30 -5.17
N ASN A 261 -4.51 18.85 -4.90
CA ASN A 261 -3.71 18.08 -5.84
C ASN A 261 -4.37 16.76 -6.23
N MET A 262 -4.85 15.98 -5.25
CA MET A 262 -5.58 14.72 -5.47
C MET A 262 -6.82 14.91 -6.37
N ASN A 263 -7.61 15.96 -6.15
CA ASN A 263 -8.78 16.24 -7.00
C ASN A 263 -8.38 16.69 -8.42
N ASP A 264 -7.29 17.45 -8.59
CA ASP A 264 -6.77 17.79 -9.92
C ASP A 264 -6.26 16.56 -10.68
N MET A 265 -5.54 15.65 -10.01
CA MET A 265 -5.10 14.37 -10.60
C MET A 265 -6.29 13.53 -11.09
N VAL A 266 -7.35 13.43 -10.28
CA VAL A 266 -8.61 12.77 -10.65
C VAL A 266 -9.28 13.45 -11.84
N ALA A 267 -9.40 14.78 -11.84
CA ALA A 267 -10.07 15.53 -12.90
C ALA A 267 -9.31 15.50 -14.24
N ARG A 268 -7.96 15.51 -14.19
CA ARG A 268 -7.09 15.62 -15.37
C ARG A 268 -6.75 14.28 -16.03
N TYR A 269 -6.59 13.23 -15.23
CA TYR A 269 -6.14 11.91 -15.71
C TYR A 269 -7.20 10.82 -15.54
N GLY A 270 -8.21 11.03 -14.70
CA GLY A 270 -9.21 10.00 -14.37
C GLY A 270 -8.65 8.86 -13.51
N SER A 271 -7.41 8.96 -13.03
CA SER A 271 -6.77 7.96 -12.17
C SER A 271 -7.38 7.92 -10.77
N GLU A 272 -7.19 6.80 -10.07
CA GLU A 272 -7.30 6.78 -8.62
C GLU A 272 -6.07 7.46 -7.99
N VAL A 273 -6.18 7.86 -6.72
CA VAL A 273 -5.10 8.49 -5.96
C VAL A 273 -4.91 7.81 -4.61
N MET A 274 -3.67 7.76 -4.15
CA MET A 274 -3.30 7.16 -2.87
C MET A 274 -2.19 7.97 -2.20
N VAL A 275 -2.27 8.15 -0.89
CA VAL A 275 -1.13 8.69 -0.11
C VAL A 275 -0.29 7.49 0.32
N CYS A 276 0.72 7.15 -0.48
CA CYS A 276 1.55 5.96 -0.31
C CYS A 276 2.53 6.07 0.86
N GLU A 277 2.85 7.31 1.29
CA GLU A 277 3.68 7.56 2.45
C GLU A 277 3.18 8.76 3.26
N VAL A 278 3.02 8.58 4.58
CA VAL A 278 2.88 9.67 5.54
C VAL A 278 3.75 9.44 6.77
N GLY A 279 4.20 10.52 7.39
CA GLY A 279 4.92 10.48 8.66
C GLY A 279 5.06 11.86 9.29
N MET A 280 5.18 11.90 10.61
CA MET A 280 5.52 13.09 11.40
C MET A 280 6.36 12.64 12.59
N SER A 281 7.16 13.56 13.16
CA SER A 281 8.02 13.26 14.32
C SER A 281 7.29 12.50 15.44
N TRP A 282 7.89 11.42 15.94
CA TRP A 282 7.29 10.50 16.92
C TRP A 282 6.88 11.21 18.22
N ASP A 283 7.62 12.25 18.61
CA ASP A 283 7.35 13.10 19.79
C ASP A 283 6.16 14.06 19.60
N SER A 284 5.76 14.30 18.35
CA SER A 284 4.64 15.17 17.96
C SER A 284 3.32 14.39 17.82
N SER A 285 3.21 13.23 18.49
CA SER A 285 2.16 12.23 18.31
C SER A 285 0.70 12.74 18.33
N THR A 286 0.37 13.74 19.15
CA THR A 286 -0.98 14.36 19.15
C THR A 286 -1.25 15.16 17.87
N ALA A 287 -0.27 15.94 17.39
CA ALA A 287 -0.38 16.66 16.12
C ALA A 287 -0.40 15.68 14.94
N CYS A 288 0.40 14.61 15.03
CA CYS A 288 0.40 13.50 14.06
C CYS A 288 -0.99 12.82 14.01
N ASN A 289 -1.64 12.58 15.14
CA ASN A 289 -3.00 12.04 15.16
C ASN A 289 -4.01 12.93 14.39
N SER A 290 -4.00 14.25 14.66
CA SER A 290 -4.87 15.21 13.95
C SER A 290 -4.56 15.25 12.45
N PHE A 291 -3.28 15.28 12.08
CA PHE A 291 -2.81 15.19 10.70
C PHE A 291 -3.33 13.94 9.98
N LEU A 292 -3.17 12.77 10.60
CA LEU A 292 -3.58 11.49 10.05
C LEU A 292 -5.10 11.39 9.89
N LYS A 293 -5.87 11.80 10.90
CA LYS A 293 -7.35 11.81 10.82
C LYS A 293 -7.83 12.69 9.66
N ASP A 294 -7.25 13.88 9.53
CA ASP A 294 -7.62 14.84 8.49
C ASP A 294 -7.21 14.35 7.09
N ILE A 295 -5.97 13.85 6.88
CA ILE A 295 -5.57 13.35 5.55
C ILE A 295 -6.34 12.08 5.15
N ILE A 296 -6.66 11.19 6.09
CA ILE A 296 -7.52 10.02 5.85
C ILE A 296 -8.93 10.47 5.43
N ALA A 297 -9.53 11.44 6.15
CA ALA A 297 -10.84 11.98 5.81
C ALA A 297 -10.85 12.69 4.44
N LYS A 298 -9.82 13.47 4.16
CA LYS A 298 -9.63 14.17 2.87
C LYS A 298 -9.41 13.21 1.71
N THR A 299 -8.62 12.16 1.90
CA THR A 299 -8.44 11.13 0.87
C THR A 299 -9.76 10.40 0.61
N LYS A 300 -10.52 10.03 1.66
CA LYS A 300 -11.89 9.48 1.52
C LYS A 300 -12.85 10.42 0.78
N SER A 301 -12.66 11.74 0.86
CA SER A 301 -13.54 12.75 0.21
C SER A 301 -13.14 13.13 -1.23
N VAL A 302 -12.07 12.55 -1.78
CA VAL A 302 -11.63 12.80 -3.16
C VAL A 302 -12.74 12.44 -4.16
N SER A 303 -12.95 13.33 -5.13
CA SER A 303 -14.01 13.27 -6.13
C SER A 303 -14.18 11.88 -6.76
N ASN A 304 -15.44 11.46 -6.93
CA ASN A 304 -15.83 10.16 -7.48
C ASN A 304 -15.29 8.95 -6.68
N ASN A 305 -15.07 9.11 -5.36
CA ASN A 305 -14.55 8.08 -4.45
C ASN A 305 -13.18 7.51 -4.87
N LYS A 306 -12.34 8.33 -5.51
CA LYS A 306 -11.06 7.89 -6.12
C LYS A 306 -9.84 7.96 -5.20
N GLY A 307 -9.98 8.49 -3.99
CA GLY A 307 -8.94 8.41 -2.97
C GLY A 307 -9.03 7.09 -2.21
N ILE A 308 -8.12 6.17 -2.52
CA ILE A 308 -8.27 4.75 -2.15
C ILE A 308 -7.45 4.32 -0.92
N GLY A 309 -6.55 5.16 -0.40
CA GLY A 309 -5.77 4.80 0.79
C GLY A 309 -4.77 5.82 1.31
N VAL A 310 -4.34 5.60 2.56
CA VAL A 310 -3.24 6.27 3.25
C VAL A 310 -2.36 5.22 3.94
N PHE A 311 -1.05 5.29 3.74
CA PHE A 311 -0.05 4.38 4.32
C PHE A 311 0.96 5.15 5.18
N TYR A 312 1.07 4.81 6.47
CA TYR A 312 2.13 5.36 7.33
C TYR A 312 3.48 4.71 6.99
N TRP A 313 4.55 5.48 6.86
CA TRP A 313 5.87 4.93 6.55
C TRP A 313 6.62 4.53 7.82
N GLU A 314 6.95 3.23 7.97
CA GLU A 314 7.70 2.66 9.09
C GLU A 314 7.20 3.13 10.47
N PRO A 315 5.89 3.01 10.78
CA PRO A 315 5.35 3.45 12.05
C PRO A 315 6.00 2.73 13.23
N GLU A 316 6.46 1.50 13.05
CA GLU A 316 7.13 0.71 14.08
C GLU A 316 8.57 1.14 14.38
N ALA A 317 9.17 2.04 13.59
CA ALA A 317 10.54 2.51 13.81
C ALA A 317 10.64 3.30 15.13
N TYR A 318 11.44 2.80 16.09
CA TYR A 318 11.61 3.42 17.41
C TYR A 318 13.05 3.38 17.94
N GLY A 319 13.39 4.31 18.84
CA GLY A 319 14.71 4.41 19.45
C GLY A 319 15.81 4.82 18.48
N GLY A 320 15.53 5.80 17.60
CA GLY A 320 16.48 6.35 16.64
C GLY A 320 16.93 5.36 15.55
N TRP A 321 16.07 4.40 15.19
CA TRP A 321 16.38 3.37 14.19
C TRP A 321 16.83 4.00 12.86
N LYS A 322 18.05 3.68 12.42
CA LYS A 322 18.71 4.27 11.22
C LYS A 322 18.65 5.81 11.17
N SER A 323 18.72 6.47 12.33
CA SER A 323 18.56 7.93 12.49
C SER A 323 17.20 8.49 12.05
N TYR A 324 16.19 7.63 11.89
CA TYR A 324 14.83 8.04 11.56
C TYR A 324 14.04 8.44 12.81
N SER A 325 13.24 9.50 12.68
CA SER A 325 12.48 10.10 13.78
C SER A 325 10.98 10.28 13.47
N LEU A 326 10.48 9.92 12.28
CA LEU A 326 9.07 10.09 11.93
C LEU A 326 8.24 8.81 12.11
N GLY A 327 8.78 7.81 12.82
CA GLY A 327 8.01 6.64 13.25
C GLY A 327 6.88 7.04 14.20
N ALA A 328 5.98 6.11 14.48
CA ALA A 328 4.79 6.34 15.30
C ALA A 328 4.83 5.55 16.63
N PHE A 329 5.98 4.98 17.00
CA PHE A 329 6.21 4.24 18.23
C PHE A 329 7.13 5.02 19.19
N ASP A 330 6.89 4.91 20.49
CA ASP A 330 7.74 5.49 21.52
C ASP A 330 9.03 4.66 21.74
N ASN A 331 9.99 5.21 22.47
CA ASN A 331 11.27 4.56 22.74
C ASN A 331 11.18 3.23 23.53
N SER A 332 10.00 2.88 24.10
CA SER A 332 9.75 1.58 24.72
C SER A 332 9.27 0.50 23.74
N GLY A 333 9.01 0.87 22.47
CA GLY A 333 8.48 -0.02 21.46
C GLY A 333 6.95 -0.14 21.50
N LYS A 334 6.25 0.88 22.02
CA LYS A 334 4.78 0.96 22.04
C LYS A 334 4.25 1.94 21.00
N PRO A 335 3.08 1.72 20.40
CA PRO A 335 2.44 2.69 19.51
C PRO A 335 2.05 3.96 20.28
N THR A 336 2.33 5.12 19.69
CA THR A 336 1.87 6.42 20.19
C THR A 336 0.41 6.67 19.80
N VAL A 337 -0.18 7.74 20.36
CA VAL A 337 -1.56 8.15 20.02
C VAL A 337 -1.77 8.51 18.55
N ALA A 338 -0.70 8.72 17.77
CA ALA A 338 -0.77 8.97 16.33
C ALA A 338 -1.63 7.90 15.62
N LEU A 339 -1.32 6.62 15.86
CA LEU A 339 -1.92 5.48 15.16
C LEU A 339 -3.41 5.27 15.45
N ASN A 340 -3.96 5.89 16.50
CA ASN A 340 -5.41 5.87 16.76
C ASN A 340 -6.23 6.43 15.59
N ALA A 341 -5.63 7.24 14.69
CA ALA A 341 -6.28 7.73 13.48
C ALA A 341 -6.67 6.62 12.49
N PHE A 342 -6.06 5.42 12.60
CA PHE A 342 -6.39 4.27 11.77
C PHE A 342 -7.47 3.36 12.40
N ASN A 343 -7.94 3.62 13.62
CA ASN A 343 -9.08 2.89 14.19
C ASN A 343 -10.45 3.39 13.68
N ASP A 344 -10.51 4.63 13.17
CA ASP A 344 -11.74 5.32 12.71
C ASP A 344 -12.14 5.02 11.24
#